data_AF-A0A1I8J8V0-F1
#
_entry.id   AF-A0A1I8J8V0-F1
#
_cell.length_a   1.000
_cell.length_b   1.000
_cell.length_c   1.000
_cell.angle_alpha   90.00
_cell.angle_beta   90.00
_cell.angle_gamma   90.00
#
_symmetry.space_group_name_H-M   'P 1'
#
loop_
_entity.id
_entity.type
_entity.pdbx_description
1 polymer ?
#
loop_
_entity_poly.entity_id
_entity_poly.type
_entity_poly.pdbx_seq_one_letter_code
_entity_poly.pdbx_strand_id
1 'polypeptide(L)'
;HYYHPNVAELQGHNAAIYKTVWFNNREVSNTATSGGFLNIDTNNQASYVDATEYYYVLVDLKLLHTISGVDFQSPTSGQYPIHVRVSSSYDSSLGERAFINWPLCDSLELSVSSLTEYSFTCSSVMLGRYLVLTKSADLGFFRVDQIFVFAEECKLELNLKVFFA
;
A
#
# COMPACT_ATOMS: atom_id res chain seq x y z
N HIS A 1 -19.76 25.46 12.55
CA HIS A 1 -18.33 25.53 12.22
C HIS A 1 -17.95 24.25 11.50
N TYR A 2 -17.79 24.28 10.18
CA TYR A 2 -17.25 23.16 9.42
C TYR A 2 -15.73 23.20 9.57
N TYR A 3 -15.18 22.27 10.34
CA TYR A 3 -13.74 22.03 10.38
C TYR A 3 -13.36 21.40 9.04
N HIS A 4 -12.76 22.18 8.16
CA HIS A 4 -12.04 21.65 7.00
C HIS A 4 -10.58 21.52 7.43
N PRO A 5 -10.07 20.29 7.64
CA PRO A 5 -8.66 20.11 7.96
C PRO A 5 -7.82 20.69 6.81
N ASN A 6 -6.65 21.23 7.15
CA ASN A 6 -5.77 21.83 6.16
C ASN A 6 -5.28 20.72 5.20
N VAL A 7 -5.42 20.92 3.90
CA VAL A 7 -5.07 19.92 2.87
C VAL A 7 -3.62 19.44 3.00
N ALA A 8 -2.72 20.33 3.42
CA ALA A 8 -1.32 20.00 3.69
C ALA A 8 -1.12 19.09 4.92
N GLU A 9 -1.96 19.20 5.95
CA GLU A 9 -1.92 18.30 7.11
C GLU A 9 -2.40 16.90 6.69
N LEU A 10 -3.49 16.80 5.94
CA LEU A 10 -4.02 15.53 5.42
C LEU A 10 -3.03 14.81 4.48
N GLN A 11 -2.29 15.53 3.66
CA GLN A 11 -1.20 14.98 2.85
C GLN A 11 0.01 14.54 3.71
N GLY A 12 0.27 15.19 4.83
CA GLY A 12 1.33 14.78 5.75
C GLY A 12 1.08 13.43 6.43
N HIS A 13 -0.16 12.93 6.40
CA HIS A 13 -0.55 11.69 7.08
C HIS A 13 -0.48 10.44 6.19
N ASN A 14 -0.40 10.59 4.86
CA ASN A 14 -0.26 9.45 3.95
C ASN A 14 1.22 9.18 3.66
N ALA A 15 1.76 8.11 4.25
CA ALA A 15 3.16 7.75 4.11
C ALA A 15 3.57 7.38 2.67
N ALA A 16 2.61 7.08 1.79
CA ALA A 16 2.88 6.76 0.38
C ALA A 16 3.15 8.01 -0.49
N ILE A 17 2.87 9.22 0.00
CA ILE A 17 3.11 10.45 -0.76
C ILE A 17 4.64 10.62 -0.99
N TYR A 18 5.00 10.96 -2.23
CA TYR A 18 6.39 11.01 -2.74
C TYR A 18 7.14 9.67 -2.74
N LYS A 19 6.42 8.55 -2.61
CA LYS A 19 6.98 7.20 -2.67
C LYS A 19 6.72 6.54 -4.02
N THR A 20 7.35 5.40 -4.24
CA THR A 20 7.16 4.62 -5.47
C THR A 20 6.07 3.60 -5.25
N VAL A 21 5.15 3.50 -6.20
CA VAL A 21 4.10 2.48 -6.24
C VAL A 21 4.25 1.70 -7.54
N TRP A 22 4.11 0.39 -7.45
CA TRP A 22 4.13 -0.52 -8.60
C TRP A 22 2.83 -1.30 -8.68
N PHE A 23 2.35 -1.53 -9.90
CA PHE A 23 1.30 -2.49 -10.21
C PHE A 23 1.88 -3.59 -11.10
N ASN A 24 1.93 -4.83 -10.60
CA ASN A 24 2.53 -5.98 -11.30
C ASN A 24 3.87 -5.65 -11.99
N ASN A 25 4.85 -5.19 -11.19
CA ASN A 25 6.21 -4.79 -11.63
C ASN A 25 6.30 -3.58 -12.57
N ARG A 26 5.20 -2.86 -12.81
CA ARG A 26 5.23 -1.58 -13.53
C ARG A 26 5.02 -0.42 -12.60
N GLU A 27 5.85 0.60 -12.71
CA GLU A 27 5.68 1.84 -11.95
C GLU A 27 4.44 2.58 -12.42
N VAL A 28 3.58 2.89 -11.45
CA VAL A 28 2.39 3.70 -11.70
C VAL A 28 2.74 5.15 -11.42
N SER A 29 2.44 6.01 -12.40
CA SER A 29 2.47 7.45 -12.17
C SER A 29 1.50 7.78 -11.04
N ASN A 30 1.93 8.65 -10.13
CA ASN A 30 1.12 8.98 -8.97
C ASN A 30 1.08 10.49 -8.71
N THR A 31 0.00 10.94 -8.07
CA THR A 31 -0.21 12.34 -7.73
C THR A 31 -1.01 12.45 -6.45
N ALA A 32 -0.56 13.27 -5.51
CA ALA A 32 -1.28 13.51 -4.26
C ALA A 32 -2.57 14.29 -4.53
N THR A 33 -3.67 13.85 -3.93
CA THR A 33 -4.95 14.55 -3.93
C THR A 33 -5.03 15.56 -2.80
N SER A 34 -6.00 16.46 -2.85
CA SER A 34 -6.29 17.37 -1.75
C SER A 34 -6.88 16.66 -0.51
N GLY A 35 -7.38 15.43 -0.67
CA GLY A 35 -7.90 14.61 0.44
C GLY A 35 -6.84 13.80 1.17
N GLY A 36 -5.56 13.94 0.83
CA GLY A 36 -4.46 13.16 1.41
C GLY A 36 -4.24 11.78 0.77
N PHE A 37 -5.17 11.30 -0.07
CA PHE A 37 -4.96 10.09 -0.88
C PHE A 37 -3.93 10.32 -1.98
N LEU A 38 -3.24 9.25 -2.37
CA LEU A 38 -2.37 9.19 -3.54
C LEU A 38 -3.13 8.53 -4.70
N ASN A 39 -3.33 9.26 -5.80
CA ASN A 39 -3.87 8.68 -7.03
C ASN A 39 -2.81 7.79 -7.68
N ILE A 40 -3.16 6.55 -8.04
CA ILE A 40 -2.25 5.57 -8.64
C ILE A 40 -2.84 4.79 -9.84
N ASP A 41 -4.09 5.05 -10.21
CA ASP A 41 -4.86 4.48 -11.35
C ASP A 41 -4.21 3.27 -12.05
N THR A 42 -4.45 2.08 -11.51
CA THR A 42 -3.91 0.83 -12.05
C THR A 42 -4.53 0.44 -13.40
N ASN A 43 -5.68 1.01 -13.77
CA ASN A 43 -6.37 0.66 -15.02
C ASN A 43 -5.55 1.02 -16.26
N ASN A 44 -4.76 2.09 -16.19
CA ASN A 44 -3.85 2.49 -17.27
C ASN A 44 -2.73 1.46 -17.54
N GLN A 45 -2.49 0.57 -16.58
CA GLN A 45 -1.47 -0.48 -16.68
C GLN A 45 -2.07 -1.86 -16.99
N ALA A 46 -3.40 -2.03 -16.87
CA ALA A 46 -4.07 -3.33 -16.94
C ALA A 46 -3.82 -4.10 -18.25
N SER A 47 -3.65 -3.41 -19.38
CA SER A 47 -3.34 -4.05 -20.67
C SER A 47 -1.88 -4.45 -20.85
N TYR A 48 -1.00 -4.13 -19.91
CA TYR A 48 0.45 -4.32 -20.00
C TYR A 48 1.01 -5.21 -18.89
N VAL A 49 0.13 -5.76 -18.05
CA VAL A 49 0.48 -6.62 -16.93
C VAL A 49 -0.11 -8.00 -17.18
N ASP A 50 0.74 -9.02 -17.07
CA ASP A 50 0.32 -10.41 -17.01
C ASP A 50 0.43 -10.84 -15.55
N ALA A 51 -0.66 -11.34 -14.98
CA ALA A 51 -0.71 -11.90 -13.64
C ALA A 51 -1.04 -13.39 -13.75
N THR A 52 -0.21 -14.24 -13.14
CA THR A 52 -0.34 -15.71 -13.24
C THR A 52 -0.96 -16.32 -11.98
N GLU A 53 -0.59 -15.81 -10.81
CA GLU A 53 -1.09 -16.18 -9.49
C GLU A 53 -1.81 -14.97 -8.86
N TYR A 54 -1.18 -13.79 -8.84
CA TYR A 54 -1.66 -12.59 -8.18
C TYR A 54 -1.48 -11.31 -9.00
N TYR A 55 -2.52 -10.47 -9.00
CA TYR A 55 -2.33 -9.03 -9.16
C TYR A 55 -1.78 -8.45 -7.87
N TYR A 56 -0.90 -7.44 -7.97
CA TYR A 56 -0.42 -6.75 -6.78
C TYR A 56 -0.14 -5.27 -6.99
N VAL A 57 -0.44 -4.49 -5.95
CA VAL A 57 0.02 -3.11 -5.79
C VAL A 57 1.07 -3.12 -4.68
N LEU A 58 2.32 -2.80 -5.03
CA LEU A 58 3.44 -2.74 -4.10
C LEU A 58 3.83 -1.29 -3.87
N VAL A 59 3.82 -0.86 -2.60
CA VAL A 59 4.25 0.47 -2.16
C VAL A 59 5.63 0.34 -1.51
N ASP A 60 6.64 1.01 -2.08
CA ASP A 60 7.98 1.14 -1.50
C ASP A 60 8.11 2.48 -0.78
N LEU A 61 7.99 2.47 0.56
CA LEU A 61 8.08 3.67 1.40
C LEU A 61 9.50 4.25 1.51
N LYS A 62 10.49 3.64 0.85
CA LYS A 62 11.92 3.99 0.80
C LYS A 62 12.68 3.84 2.12
N LEU A 63 12.03 4.07 3.24
CA LEU A 63 12.58 3.97 4.59
C LEU A 63 11.73 3.00 5.43
N LEU A 64 12.27 2.57 6.57
CA LEU A 64 11.51 1.79 7.54
C LEU A 64 10.47 2.66 8.23
N HIS A 65 9.26 2.12 8.35
CA HIS A 65 8.12 2.73 9.02
C HIS A 65 7.47 1.74 9.96
N THR A 66 6.77 2.27 10.96
CA THR A 66 5.73 1.55 11.69
C THR A 66 4.40 1.73 10.96
N ILE A 67 3.95 0.68 10.27
CA ILE A 67 2.75 0.65 9.42
C ILE A 67 1.57 0.13 10.25
N SER A 68 0.46 0.84 10.22
CA SER A 68 -0.78 0.48 10.95
C SER A 68 -1.94 0.10 10.04
N GLY A 69 -1.88 0.42 8.75
CA GLY A 69 -2.93 0.04 7.81
C GLY A 69 -2.83 0.72 6.46
N VAL A 70 -3.85 0.47 5.64
CA VAL A 70 -4.01 1.07 4.32
C VAL A 70 -5.48 1.17 3.96
N ASP A 71 -5.86 2.32 3.42
CA ASP A 71 -7.12 2.49 2.73
C ASP A 71 -6.86 2.52 1.22
N PHE A 72 -7.79 1.98 0.43
CA PHE A 72 -7.79 2.19 -1.00
C PHE A 72 -9.20 2.35 -1.57
N GLN A 73 -9.28 3.04 -2.71
CA GLN A 73 -10.52 3.22 -3.45
C GLN A 73 -10.46 2.53 -4.81
N SER A 74 -11.59 1.94 -5.21
CA SER A 74 -11.79 1.31 -6.51
C SER A 74 -13.17 1.71 -7.04
N PRO A 75 -13.31 2.13 -8.31
CA PRO A 75 -14.62 2.46 -8.89
C PRO A 75 -15.45 1.21 -9.19
N THR A 76 -14.90 0.02 -8.92
CA THR A 76 -15.51 -1.26 -9.19
C THR A 76 -15.52 -2.12 -7.93
N SER A 77 -16.69 -2.62 -7.56
CA SER A 77 -16.81 -3.59 -6.48
C SER A 77 -16.27 -4.97 -6.85
N GLY A 78 -16.15 -5.87 -5.87
CA GLY A 78 -15.68 -7.24 -6.10
C GLY A 78 -14.15 -7.40 -6.07
N GLN A 79 -13.42 -6.47 -5.43
CA GLN A 79 -12.00 -6.66 -5.16
C GLN A 79 -11.83 -7.67 -4.01
N TYR A 80 -11.89 -8.98 -4.28
CA TYR A 80 -11.65 -10.05 -3.29
C TYR A 80 -11.04 -11.32 -3.94
N PRO A 81 -10.32 -12.17 -3.20
CA PRO A 81 -9.76 -11.86 -1.89
C PRO A 81 -8.69 -10.78 -2.02
N ILE A 82 -8.53 -9.97 -0.99
CA ILE A 82 -7.43 -9.01 -0.86
C ILE A 82 -6.64 -9.37 0.38
N HIS A 83 -5.32 -9.45 0.23
CA HIS A 83 -4.41 -9.56 1.37
C HIS A 83 -3.52 -8.34 1.42
N VAL A 84 -3.38 -7.77 2.62
CA VAL A 84 -2.42 -6.72 2.91
C VAL A 84 -1.26 -7.34 3.66
N ARG A 85 -0.05 -7.22 3.10
CA ARG A 85 1.17 -7.75 3.72
C ARG A 85 2.24 -6.69 3.82
N VAL A 86 3.09 -6.84 4.83
CA VAL A 86 4.15 -5.87 5.14
C VAL A 86 5.48 -6.59 5.27
N SER A 87 6.56 -5.99 4.76
CA SER A 87 7.92 -6.50 4.91
C SER A 87 8.94 -5.37 4.97
N SER A 88 10.08 -5.63 5.62
CA SER A 88 11.27 -4.78 5.58
C SER A 88 12.15 -5.03 4.35
N SER A 89 11.93 -6.15 3.64
CA SER A 89 12.73 -6.57 2.50
C SER A 89 11.86 -7.04 1.33
N TYR A 90 12.32 -6.78 0.11
CA TYR A 90 11.67 -7.19 -1.12
C TYR A 90 12.72 -7.71 -2.11
N ASP A 91 12.54 -8.95 -2.57
CA ASP A 91 13.31 -9.53 -3.66
C ASP A 91 12.44 -9.52 -4.93
N SER A 92 12.73 -8.56 -5.82
CA SER A 92 11.99 -8.40 -7.07
C SER A 92 12.20 -9.54 -8.06
N SER A 93 13.24 -10.37 -7.88
CA SER A 93 13.50 -11.51 -8.76
C SER A 93 12.48 -12.65 -8.59
N LEU A 94 11.77 -12.68 -7.46
CA LEU A 94 10.75 -13.69 -7.15
C LEU A 94 9.38 -13.38 -7.79
N GLY A 95 9.21 -12.18 -8.36
CA GLY A 95 7.93 -11.75 -8.95
C GLY A 95 6.77 -11.86 -7.95
N GLU A 96 5.65 -12.43 -8.40
CA GLU A 96 4.42 -12.58 -7.61
C GLU A 96 4.63 -13.39 -6.32
N ARG A 97 5.61 -14.32 -6.31
CA ARG A 97 5.90 -15.18 -5.16
C ARG A 97 6.67 -14.49 -4.04
N ALA A 98 7.16 -13.27 -4.28
CA ALA A 98 7.88 -12.50 -3.27
C ALA A 98 7.08 -12.33 -1.97
N PHE A 99 5.75 -12.36 -2.04
CA PHE A 99 4.86 -11.98 -0.94
C PHE A 99 4.34 -13.15 -0.09
N ILE A 100 4.51 -14.41 -0.53
CA ILE A 100 3.89 -15.59 0.11
C ILE A 100 4.21 -15.70 1.60
N ASN A 101 5.44 -15.37 1.97
CA ASN A 101 5.92 -15.47 3.36
C ASN A 101 5.90 -14.13 4.11
N TRP A 102 5.39 -13.05 3.49
CA TRP A 102 5.31 -11.77 4.19
C TRP A 102 4.25 -11.82 5.28
N PRO A 103 4.55 -11.28 6.48
CA PRO A 103 3.56 -11.11 7.54
C PRO A 103 2.24 -10.49 7.03
N LEU A 104 1.12 -11.10 7.41
CA LEU A 104 -0.22 -10.59 7.09
C LEU A 104 -0.55 -9.43 8.04
N CYS A 105 -0.91 -8.27 7.47
CA CYS A 105 -1.47 -7.15 8.19
C CYS A 105 -2.97 -7.37 8.42
N ASP A 106 -3.71 -7.55 7.32
CA ASP A 106 -5.16 -7.74 7.31
C ASP A 106 -5.61 -8.36 5.96
N SER A 107 -6.87 -8.77 5.87
CA SER A 107 -7.42 -9.49 4.71
C SER A 107 -8.92 -9.32 4.54
N LEU A 108 -9.37 -9.29 3.28
CA LEU A 108 -10.77 -9.42 2.89
C LEU A 108 -10.92 -10.70 2.07
N GLU A 109 -11.58 -11.72 2.63
CA GLU A 109 -11.71 -13.03 1.97
C GLU A 109 -12.98 -13.15 1.12
N LEU A 110 -14.01 -12.36 1.44
CA LEU A 110 -15.34 -12.50 0.85
C LEU A 110 -15.76 -11.24 0.11
N SER A 111 -16.53 -11.44 -0.96
CA SER A 111 -17.14 -10.35 -1.71
C SER A 111 -18.10 -9.55 -0.83
N VAL A 112 -17.95 -8.23 -0.86
CA VAL A 112 -18.97 -7.30 -0.35
C VAL A 112 -19.56 -6.56 -1.55
N SER A 113 -20.87 -6.71 -1.72
CA SER A 113 -21.58 -6.06 -2.84
C SER A 113 -21.47 -4.55 -2.74
N SER A 114 -21.19 -3.89 -3.87
CA SER A 114 -21.11 -2.42 -3.97
C SER A 114 -19.99 -1.76 -3.14
N LEU A 115 -19.06 -2.52 -2.56
CA LEU A 115 -17.93 -1.96 -1.83
C LEU A 115 -16.92 -1.34 -2.80
N THR A 116 -16.72 -0.03 -2.70
CA THR A 116 -15.76 0.74 -3.53
C THR A 116 -14.65 1.38 -2.71
N GLU A 117 -14.77 1.38 -1.40
CA GLU A 117 -13.78 1.87 -0.45
C GLU A 117 -13.40 0.73 0.48
N TYR A 118 -12.09 0.49 0.62
CA TYR A 118 -11.55 -0.64 1.36
C TYR A 118 -10.62 -0.08 2.42
N SER A 119 -10.79 -0.55 3.66
CA SER A 119 -9.96 -0.15 4.79
C SER A 119 -9.42 -1.39 5.48
N PHE A 120 -8.11 -1.42 5.67
CA PHE A 120 -7.39 -2.54 6.26
C PHE A 120 -6.56 -2.02 7.43
N THR A 121 -6.78 -2.60 8.62
CA THR A 121 -6.06 -2.20 9.83
C THR A 121 -5.24 -3.38 10.31
N CYS A 122 -3.93 -3.20 10.45
CA CYS A 122 -3.07 -4.25 10.96
C CYS A 122 -3.45 -4.58 12.41
N SER A 123 -3.56 -5.88 12.73
CA SER A 123 -3.86 -6.35 14.10
C SER A 123 -2.87 -5.85 15.16
N SER A 124 -1.66 -5.51 14.75
CA SER A 124 -0.65 -4.79 15.52
C SER A 124 0.16 -3.90 14.58
N VAL A 125 0.80 -2.87 15.13
CA VAL A 125 1.72 -2.01 14.36
C VAL A 125 2.88 -2.86 13.82
N MET A 126 3.11 -2.81 12.51
CA MET A 126 4.09 -3.64 11.81
C MET A 126 5.29 -2.81 11.36
N LEU A 127 6.50 -3.30 11.64
CA LEU A 127 7.71 -2.68 11.11
C LEU A 127 7.92 -3.11 9.65
N GLY A 128 7.99 -2.16 8.71
CA GLY A 128 8.19 -2.46 7.31
C GLY A 128 8.62 -1.27 6.47
N ARG A 129 9.23 -1.57 5.31
CA ARG A 129 9.51 -0.59 4.25
C ARG A 129 8.52 -0.75 3.09
N TYR A 130 8.02 -1.96 2.91
CA TYR A 130 7.14 -2.34 1.83
C TYR A 130 5.77 -2.73 2.38
N LEU A 131 4.72 -2.25 1.71
CA LEU A 131 3.36 -2.73 1.88
C LEU A 131 2.87 -3.22 0.52
N VAL A 132 2.21 -4.37 0.50
CA VAL A 132 1.62 -4.92 -0.72
C VAL A 132 0.15 -5.25 -0.51
N LEU A 133 -0.66 -4.89 -1.50
CA LEU A 133 -2.02 -5.38 -1.68
C LEU A 133 -1.96 -6.47 -2.74
N THR A 134 -2.38 -7.70 -2.44
CA THR A 134 -2.45 -8.80 -3.42
C THR A 134 -3.89 -9.25 -3.65
N LYS A 135 -4.24 -9.50 -4.90
CA LYS A 135 -5.51 -10.10 -5.32
C LYS A 135 -5.26 -11.31 -6.20
N SER A 136 -5.96 -12.42 -5.94
CA SER A 136 -5.89 -13.62 -6.78
C SER A 136 -6.33 -13.30 -8.22
N ALA A 137 -5.49 -13.67 -9.19
CA ALA A 137 -5.68 -13.35 -10.61
C ALA A 137 -6.79 -14.18 -11.27
N ASP A 138 -7.01 -15.41 -10.78
CA ASP A 138 -8.10 -16.29 -11.21
C ASP A 138 -9.50 -15.72 -10.94
N LEU A 139 -9.62 -14.78 -9.98
CA LEU A 139 -10.86 -14.10 -9.64
C LEU A 139 -11.02 -12.75 -10.37
N GLY A 140 -10.49 -12.63 -11.58
CA GLY A 140 -10.78 -11.54 -12.49
C GLY A 140 -9.71 -10.47 -12.52
N PHE A 141 -10.03 -9.26 -12.05
CA PHE A 141 -9.20 -8.06 -12.24
C PHE A 141 -8.89 -7.39 -10.90
N PHE A 142 -7.82 -6.62 -10.82
CA PHE A 142 -7.52 -5.78 -9.64
C PHE A 142 -7.43 -4.31 -10.04
N ARG A 143 -8.29 -3.49 -9.46
CA ARG A 143 -8.35 -2.06 -9.76
C ARG A 143 -8.23 -1.23 -8.49
N VAL A 144 -7.21 -0.39 -8.44
CA VAL A 144 -6.97 0.57 -7.36
C VAL A 144 -6.71 1.94 -7.98
N ASP A 145 -7.58 2.89 -7.70
CA ASP A 145 -7.46 4.24 -8.24
C ASP A 145 -6.75 5.16 -7.24
N GLN A 146 -6.95 4.94 -5.93
CA GLN A 146 -6.37 5.75 -4.86
C GLN A 146 -5.92 4.90 -3.69
N ILE A 147 -4.86 5.33 -3.00
CA ILE A 147 -4.37 4.70 -1.77
C ILE A 147 -4.04 5.73 -0.67
N PHE A 148 -4.20 5.31 0.57
CA PHE A 148 -3.74 6.03 1.75
C PHE A 148 -3.04 5.04 2.68
N VAL A 149 -1.74 5.19 2.91
CA VAL A 149 -0.98 4.32 3.81
C VAL A 149 -0.78 5.01 5.15
N PHE A 150 -1.26 4.38 6.22
CA PHE A 150 -1.07 4.85 7.59
C PHE A 150 0.25 4.29 8.13
N ALA A 151 1.26 5.14 8.22
CA ALA A 151 2.55 4.76 8.77
C ALA A 151 3.32 5.96 9.34
N GLU A 152 4.18 5.69 10.32
CA GLU A 152 5.11 6.67 10.88
C GLU A 152 6.55 6.27 10.53
N GLU A 153 7.34 7.21 10.03
CA GLU A 153 8.75 6.97 9.70
C GLU A 153 9.54 6.66 10.97
N CYS A 154 10.30 5.55 10.96
CA CYS A 154 11.19 5.23 12.07
C CYS A 154 12.38 6.18 12.06
N LYS A 155 12.42 7.12 13.02
CA LYS A 155 13.60 7.93 13.25
C LYS A 155 14.71 7.03 13.81
N LEU A 156 15.78 6.83 13.04
CA LEU A 156 17.03 6.34 13.58
C LEU A 156 17.54 7.37 14.58
N GLU A 157 17.27 7.17 15.86
CA GLU A 157 18.02 7.85 16.91
C GLU A 157 19.46 7.35 16.83
N LEU A 158 20.30 8.08 16.10
CA LEU A 158 21.75 7.99 16.22
C LEU A 158 22.13 8.38 17.64
N ASN A 159 22.09 7.42 18.57
CA ASN A 159 22.72 7.53 19.87
C ASN A 159 24.25 7.47 19.67
N LEU A 160 24.81 8.53 19.11
CA LEU A 160 26.23 8.88 19.22
C LEU A 160 26.51 9.34 20.66
N LYS A 161 26.30 8.47 21.65
CA LYS A 161 26.91 8.65 22.96
C LYS A 161 28.38 8.24 22.85
N VAL A 162 29.21 9.22 22.52
CA VAL A 162 30.56 9.46 23.04
C VAL A 162 31.35 8.19 23.39
N PHE A 163 32.10 7.65 22.42
CA PHE A 163 33.31 6.87 22.69
C PHE A 163 34.52 7.73 22.33
N PHE A 164 34.79 8.73 23.17
CA PHE A 164 36.13 9.25 23.37
C PHE A 164 36.30 9.35 24.89
N ALA A 165 36.86 8.29 25.46
CA ALA A 165 37.44 8.26 26.80
C ALA A 165 38.91 7.88 26.64
#